data_AF-A0A7V0JIB2-F1
#
_entry.id   AF-A0A7V0JIB2-F1
#
_cell.length_a   1.000
_cell.length_b   1.000
_cell.length_c   1.000
_cell.angle_alpha   90.00
_cell.angle_beta   90.00
_cell.angle_gamma   90.00
#
_symmetry.space_group_name_H-M   'P 1'
#
loop_
_entity.id
_entity.type
_entity.pdbx_description
1 polymer ?
#
loop_
_entity_poly.entity_id
_entity_poly.type
_entity_poly.pdbx_seq_one_letter_code
_entity_poly.pdbx_strand_id
1 'polypeptide(L)' 'VLAEMKGNNIEYQVLEGRNTGIARDYQLITLPMVFIIDKDGIIRYISAFPKYEELKEAIIPLVYDIVK' A
#
# COMPACT_ATOMS: atom_id res chain seq x y z
N VAL A 1 7.87 12.88 -10.15
CA VAL A 1 7.21 12.63 -8.83
C VAL A 1 6.29 13.77 -8.41
N LEU A 2 6.74 14.87 -7.79
CA LEU A 2 5.82 15.91 -7.24
C LEU A 2 4.94 16.59 -8.31
N ALA A 3 5.45 16.83 -9.52
CA ALA A 3 4.67 17.38 -10.62
C ALA A 3 3.63 16.38 -11.18
N GLU A 4 3.95 15.08 -11.18
CA GLU A 4 3.04 14.00 -11.60
C GLU A 4 1.95 13.74 -10.55
N MET A 5 2.25 13.91 -9.26
CA MET A 5 1.27 13.76 -8.18
C MET A 5 0.14 14.79 -8.27
N LYS A 6 0.47 16.06 -8.58
CA LYS A 6 -0.53 17.12 -8.78
C LYS A 6 -1.47 16.83 -9.95
N GLY A 7 -0.98 16.18 -11.01
CA GLY A 7 -1.80 15.81 -12.17
C GLY A 7 -2.75 14.64 -11.92
N ASN A 8 -2.45 13.79 -10.92
CA ASN A 8 -3.21 12.56 -10.62
C ASN A 8 -4.02 12.64 -9.33
N ASN A 9 -4.16 13.83 -8.73
CA ASN A 9 -4.86 14.07 -7.46
C ASN A 9 -4.45 13.09 -6.34
N ILE A 10 -3.15 12.83 -6.21
CA ILE A 10 -2.61 11.97 -5.16
C ILE A 10 -2.50 12.77 -3.86
N GLU A 11 -3.38 12.47 -2.91
CA GLU A 11 -3.47 13.16 -1.61
C GLU A 11 -2.68 12.47 -0.47
N TYR A 12 -2.06 11.32 -0.76
CA TYR A 12 -1.25 10.57 0.19
C TYR A 12 0.26 10.80 0.02
N GLN A 13 1.03 10.48 1.06
CA GLN A 13 2.49 10.60 1.03
C GLN A 13 3.09 9.65 -0.01
N VAL A 14 3.97 10.19 -0.85
CA VAL A 14 4.76 9.42 -1.81
C VAL A 14 6.22 9.52 -1.43
N LEU A 15 6.89 8.36 -1.40
CA LEU A 15 8.31 8.24 -1.06
C LEU A 15 9.08 7.73 -2.29
N GLU A 16 10.26 8.31 -2.56
CA GLU A 16 11.15 7.82 -3.61
C GLU A 16 12.07 6.72 -3.04
N GLY A 17 11.87 5.47 -3.44
CA GLY A 17 12.66 4.32 -3.00
C GLY A 17 14.00 4.12 -3.72
N ARG A 18 14.60 5.18 -4.29
CA ARG A 18 15.84 5.06 -5.07
C ARG A 18 17.02 4.71 -4.15
N ASN A 19 17.76 3.65 -4.49
CA ASN A 19 18.93 3.16 -3.75
C ASN A 19 18.67 2.78 -2.27
N THR A 20 17.41 2.57 -1.86
CA THR A 20 17.08 2.24 -0.47
C THR A 20 17.08 0.75 -0.16
N GLY A 21 17.02 -0.11 -1.19
CA GLY A 21 16.83 -1.56 -1.01
C GLY A 21 15.37 -1.98 -0.75
N ILE A 22 14.44 -1.04 -0.63
CA ILE A 22 13.04 -1.30 -0.24
C ILE A 22 12.35 -2.36 -1.12
N ALA A 23 12.62 -2.34 -2.44
CA ALA A 23 12.06 -3.30 -3.37
C ALA A 23 12.54 -4.74 -3.09
N ARG A 24 13.78 -4.90 -2.61
CA ARG A 24 14.33 -6.20 -2.20
C ARG A 24 13.73 -6.64 -0.87
N ASP A 25 13.65 -5.74 0.10
CA ASP A 25 13.18 -6.06 1.46
C ASP A 25 11.69 -6.46 1.45
N TYR A 26 10.88 -5.79 0.63
CA TYR A 26 9.47 -6.12 0.40
C TYR A 26 9.25 -7.18 -0.68
N GLN A 27 10.32 -7.77 -1.21
CA GLN A 27 10.28 -8.83 -2.23
C GLN A 27 9.37 -8.46 -3.43
N LEU A 28 9.46 -7.23 -3.92
CA LEU A 28 8.64 -6.75 -5.03
C LEU A 28 8.98 -7.52 -6.31
N ILE A 29 8.02 -8.30 -6.80
CA ILE A 29 8.15 -9.09 -8.04
C ILE A 29 7.54 -8.40 -9.28
N THR A 30 6.59 -7.50 -9.08
CA THR A 30 5.86 -6.80 -10.15
C THR A 30 5.23 -5.50 -9.63
N LEU A 31 4.71 -4.67 -10.54
CA LEU A 31 4.00 -3.44 -10.21
C LEU A 31 2.67 -3.33 -10.98
N PRO A 32 1.59 -2.83 -10.33
CA PRO A 32 1.52 -2.44 -8.92
C PRO A 32 1.44 -3.65 -7.98
N MET A 33 2.07 -3.50 -6.82
CA MET A 33 1.96 -4.42 -5.67
C MET A 33 1.41 -3.62 -4.48
N VAL A 34 0.44 -4.19 -3.78
CA VAL A 34 -0.19 -3.55 -2.62
C VAL A 34 -0.03 -4.44 -1.40
N PHE A 35 0.38 -3.81 -0.30
CA PHE A 35 0.49 -4.40 1.03
C PHE A 35 -0.48 -3.68 1.93
N ILE A 36 -1.29 -4.41 2.69
CA ILE A 36 -2.11 -3.86 3.77
C ILE A 36 -1.50 -4.35 5.08
N ILE A 37 -1.14 -3.38 5.93
CA ILE A 37 -0.45 -3.59 7.20
C ILE A 37 -1.40 -3.12 8.30
N ASP A 38 -1.57 -3.92 9.34
CA ASP A 38 -2.43 -3.56 10.47
C ASP A 38 -1.72 -2.64 11.49
N LYS A 39 -2.45 -2.25 12.54
CA LYS A 39 -1.96 -1.38 13.62
C LYS A 39 -0.76 -1.95 14.38
N ASP A 40 -0.58 -3.27 14.36
CA ASP A 40 0.51 -3.97 15.05
C ASP A 40 1.72 -4.16 14.13
N GLY A 41 1.68 -3.62 12.91
CA GLY A 41 2.74 -3.72 11.91
C GLY A 41 2.74 -5.05 11.15
N ILE A 42 1.68 -5.85 11.27
CA ILE A 42 1.59 -7.16 10.62
C ILE A 42 0.97 -7.01 9.24
N ILE A 43 1.61 -7.58 8.23
CA ILE A 43 1.05 -7.63 6.87
C ILE A 43 -0.15 -8.60 6.87
N ARG A 44 -1.33 -8.09 6.53
CA ARG A 44 -2.58 -8.86 6.47
C ARG A 44 -3.01 -9.23 5.05
N TYR A 45 -2.54 -8.49 4.05
CA TYR A 45 -2.83 -8.73 2.65
C TYR A 45 -1.66 -8.30 1.78
N ILE A 46 -1.36 -9.10 0.76
CA ILE A 46 -0.37 -8.83 -0.29
C ILE A 46 -0.99 -9.26 -1.62
N SER A 47 -1.01 -8.38 -2.61
CA SER A 47 -1.45 -8.74 -3.96
C SER A 47 -0.82 -7.89 -5.04
N ALA A 48 -0.59 -8.52 -6.20
CA ALA A 48 -0.25 -7.84 -7.43
C ALA A 48 -1.53 -7.53 -8.22
N PHE A 49 -1.67 -6.29 -8.70
CA PHE A 49 -2.87 -5.84 -9.43
C PHE A 49 -4.19 -6.07 -8.67
N PRO A 50 -4.32 -5.63 -7.41
CA PRO A 50 -5.52 -5.90 -6.64
C PRO A 50 -6.75 -5.19 -7.23
N LYS A 51 -7.91 -5.81 -7.08
CA LYS A 51 -9.19 -5.17 -7.41
C LYS A 51 -9.68 -4.34 -6.24
N TYR A 52 -10.47 -3.31 -6.54
CA TYR A 52 -11.03 -2.42 -5.52
C TYR A 52 -11.81 -3.18 -4.43
N GLU A 53 -12.65 -4.15 -4.81
CA GLU A 53 -13.44 -4.93 -3.86
C GLU A 53 -12.55 -5.79 -2.93
N GLU A 54 -11.47 -6.38 -3.46
CA GLU A 54 -10.51 -7.16 -2.66
C GLU A 54 -9.82 -6.29 -1.61
N LEU A 55 -9.46 -5.06 -1.97
CA LEU A 55 -8.88 -4.10 -1.04
C LEU A 55 -9.90 -3.69 0.04
N LYS A 56 -11.16 -3.47 -0.35
CA LYS A 56 -12.23 -3.13 0.59
C LYS A 56 -12.44 -4.20 1.64
N GLU A 57 -12.55 -5.46 1.20
CA GLU A 57 -12.71 -6.61 2.10
C GLU A 57 -11.53 -6.77 3.06
N ALA A 58 -10.31 -6.49 2.59
CA ALA A 58 -9.11 -6.56 3.42
C ALA A 58 -8.97 -5.39 4.41
N ILE A 59 -9.42 -4.18 4.06
CA ILE A 59 -9.27 -2.96 4.89
C ILE A 59 -10.38 -2.84 5.95
N ILE A 60 -11.63 -3.13 5.60
CA ILE A 60 -12.80 -2.88 6.47
C ILE A 60 -12.63 -3.47 7.88
N PRO A 61 -12.21 -4.75 8.05
CA PRO A 61 -12.02 -5.33 9.38
C PRO A 61 -10.97 -4.58 10.21
N LEU A 62 -9.87 -4.16 9.57
CA LEU A 62 -8.76 -3.49 10.25
C LEU A 62 -9.15 -2.09 10.76
N VAL A 63 -10.03 -1.39 10.04
CA VAL A 63 -10.55 -0.10 10.48
C VAL A 63 -11.45 -0.27 11.70
N TYR A 64 -12.29 -1.31 11.74
CA TYR A 64 -13.12 -1.60 12.92
C TYR A 64 -12.29 -1.91 14.17
N ASP A 65 -11.14 -2.56 14.01
CA ASP A 65 -10.22 -2.85 15.12
C ASP A 65 -9.51 -1.60 15.67
N ILE A 66 -9.47 -0.49 14.91
CA ILE A 66 -8.89 0.78 15.35
C ILE A 66 -9.91 1.67 16.08
N VAL A 67 -11.19 1.59 15.67
CA VAL A 67 -12.25 2.48 16.17
C VAL A 67 -12.90 1.98 17.47
N LYS A 68 -12.73 0.69 17.81
CA LYS A 68 -13.20 0.10 19.08
C LYS A 68 -12.16 0.24 20.19
#